data_AF-G5DSD9-F1
#
_entry.id   AF-G5DSD9-F1
#
_cell.length_a   1.000
_cell.length_b   1.000
_cell.length_c   1.000
_cell.angle_alpha   90.00
_cell.angle_beta   90.00
_cell.angle_gamma   90.00
#
_symmetry.space_group_name_H-M   'P 1'
#
loop_
_entity.id
_entity.type
_entity.pdbx_description
1 polymer ?
#
loop_
_entity_poly.entity_id
_entity_poly.type
_entity_poly.pdbx_seq_one_letter_code
_entity_poly.pdbx_strand_id
1 'polypeptide(L)' 'MKKREKIYTFLINFIKEKGYQPTVREIAHAVNLKSSSSVYRHLEMLEKYGLIILGKSEQRSRKR' A
#
# COMPACT_ATOMS: atom_id res chain seq x y z
N MET A 1 -3.46 16.72 5.04
CA MET A 1 -2.86 15.39 5.30
C MET A 1 -2.55 14.67 4.00
N LYS A 2 -1.30 14.25 3.78
CA LYS A 2 -0.89 13.56 2.55
C LYS A 2 -1.38 12.11 2.58
N LYS A 3 -1.95 11.62 1.47
CA LYS A 3 -2.49 10.24 1.34
C LYS A 3 -1.47 9.15 1.71
N ARG A 4 -0.18 9.41 1.49
CA ARG A 4 0.93 8.50 1.81
C ARG A 4 1.08 8.25 3.32
N GLU A 5 0.98 9.30 4.13
CA GLU A 5 1.03 9.17 5.60
C GLU A 5 -0.12 8.33 6.11
N LYS A 6 -1.34 8.53 5.57
CA LYS A 6 -2.50 7.70 5.93
C LYS A 6 -2.27 6.22 5.63
N ILE A 7 -1.69 5.91 4.46
CA ILE A 7 -1.37 4.52 4.07
C ILE A 7 -0.32 3.94 5.03
N TYR A 8 0.72 4.70 5.36
CA TYR A 8 1.79 4.25 6.25
C TYR A 8 1.29 3.99 7.68
N THR A 9 0.54 4.93 8.26
CA THR A 9 -0.06 4.75 9.60
C THR A 9 -1.05 3.59 9.60
N PHE A 10 -1.85 3.44 8.55
CA PHE A 10 -2.76 2.30 8.41
C PHE A 10 -2.00 0.97 8.39
N LEU A 11 -0.92 0.86 7.61
CA LEU A 11 -0.09 -0.34 7.55
C LEU A 11 0.41 -0.77 8.92
N ILE A 12 0.97 0.16 9.69
CA ILE A 12 1.50 -0.12 11.04
C ILE A 12 0.38 -0.59 11.98
N ASN A 13 -0.72 0.16 12.05
CA ASN A 13 -1.83 -0.17 12.93
C ASN A 13 -2.45 -1.51 12.54
N PHE A 14 -2.66 -1.75 11.24
CA PHE A 14 -3.25 -2.97 10.73
C PHE A 14 -2.40 -4.19 11.07
N ILE A 15 -1.09 -4.14 10.86
CA ILE A 15 -0.18 -5.24 11.23
C ILE A 15 -0.21 -5.46 12.76
N LYS A 16 -0.22 -4.38 13.55
CA LYS A 16 -0.25 -4.46 15.01
C LYS A 16 -1.56 -5.06 15.54
N GLU A 17 -2.69 -4.77 14.89
CA GLU A 17 -4.01 -5.25 15.32
C GLU A 17 -4.36 -6.64 14.78
N LYS A 18 -4.00 -6.92 13.51
CA LYS A 18 -4.40 -8.13 12.80
C LYS A 18 -3.33 -9.22 12.78
N GLY A 19 -2.06 -8.85 12.95
CA GLY A 19 -0.93 -9.78 12.90
C GLY A 19 -0.50 -10.22 11.50
N TYR A 20 -1.02 -9.59 10.44
CA TYR A 20 -0.63 -9.89 9.06
C TYR A 20 -0.53 -8.62 8.20
N GLN A 21 0.16 -8.73 7.06
CA GLN A 21 0.30 -7.64 6.10
C GLN A 21 -1.03 -7.37 5.36
N PRO A 22 -1.52 -6.12 5.31
CA PRO A 22 -2.74 -5.81 4.58
C PRO A 22 -2.54 -5.96 3.08
N THR A 23 -3.61 -6.38 2.40
CA THR A 23 -3.67 -6.45 0.94
C THR A 23 -3.94 -5.07 0.33
N VAL A 24 -3.64 -4.90 -0.96
CA VAL A 24 -3.90 -3.65 -1.68
C VAL A 24 -5.38 -3.27 -1.69
N ARG A 25 -6.29 -4.26 -1.67
CA ARG A 25 -7.74 -4.03 -1.58
C ARG A 25 -8.14 -3.47 -0.21
N GLU A 26 -7.57 -4.02 0.87
CA GLU A 26 -7.83 -3.53 2.23
C GLU A 26 -7.29 -2.11 2.42
N ILE A 27 -6.08 -1.83 1.92
CA ILE A 27 -5.52 -0.48 1.94
C ILE A 27 -6.41 0.47 1.15
N ALA A 28 -6.86 0.10 -0.06
CA ALA A 28 -7.75 0.92 -0.87
C ALA A 28 -9.05 1.29 -0.12
N HIS A 29 -9.65 0.30 0.55
CA HIS A 29 -10.87 0.50 1.33
C HIS A 29 -10.62 1.41 2.54
N ALA A 30 -9.54 1.16 3.29
CA ALA A 30 -9.21 1.93 4.49
C ALA A 30 -8.88 3.40 4.23
N VAL A 31 -8.22 3.70 3.10
CA VAL A 31 -7.90 5.09 2.72
C VAL A 31 -8.89 5.71 1.71
N ASN A 32 -10.00 5.02 1.46
CA ASN A 32 -11.07 5.44 0.55
C ASN A 32 -10.57 5.83 -0.86
N LEU A 33 -9.67 5.01 -1.40
CA LEU A 33 -9.14 5.19 -2.76
C LEU A 33 -9.96 4.36 -3.75
N LYS A 34 -10.41 5.02 -4.82
CA LYS A 34 -11.26 4.41 -5.86
C LYS A 34 -10.55 3.34 -6.70
N SER A 35 -9.23 3.29 -6.70
CA SER A 35 -8.48 2.37 -7.56
C SER A 35 -7.22 1.85 -6.86
N SER A 36 -7.02 0.54 -6.96
CA SER A 36 -5.81 -0.18 -6.53
C SER A 36 -4.55 0.39 -7.19
N SER A 37 -4.65 0.88 -8.43
CA SER A 37 -3.54 1.53 -9.16
C SER A 37 -2.98 2.76 -8.44
N SER A 38 -3.87 3.55 -7.80
CA SER A 38 -3.45 4.71 -7.01
C SER A 38 -2.76 4.30 -5.71
N VAL A 39 -3.20 3.19 -5.10
CA VAL A 39 -2.55 2.61 -3.91
C VAL A 39 -1.14 2.15 -4.27
N TYR A 40 -0.98 1.43 -5.38
CA TYR A 40 0.34 0.99 -5.86
C TYR A 40 1.29 2.16 -6.04
N ARG A 41 0.86 3.25 -6.70
CA ARG A 41 1.72 4.43 -6.87
C ARG A 41 2.16 5.03 -5.53
N HIS A 42 1.29 5.03 -4.52
CA HIS A 42 1.67 5.49 -3.19
C HIS A 42 2.64 4.53 -2.50
N LEU A 43 2.45 3.22 -2.63
CA LEU A 43 3.36 2.20 -2.09
C LEU A 43 4.74 2.24 -2.78
N GLU A 44 4.79 2.36 -4.10
CA GLU A 44 6.05 2.51 -4.86
C GLU A 44 6.82 3.76 -4.42
N MET A 45 6.12 4.86 -4.12
CA MET A 45 6.78 6.04 -3.57
C MET A 45 7.35 5.73 -2.18
N LEU A 46 6.59 5.09 -1.30
CA LEU A 46 7.07 4.72 0.05
C LEU A 46 8.27 3.75 -0.01
N GLU A 47 8.26 2.80 -0.94
CA GLU A 47 9.39 1.91 -1.24
C GLU A 47 10.61 2.72 -1.71
N LYS A 48 10.40 3.66 -2.66
CA LYS A 48 11.46 4.54 -3.16
C LYS A 48 12.05 5.43 -2.07
N TYR A 49 11.27 5.80 -1.06
CA TYR A 49 11.75 6.53 0.12
C TYR A 49 12.40 5.63 1.17
N GLY A 50 12.43 4.31 0.97
CA GLY A 50 12.99 3.34 1.93
C GLY A 50 12.14 3.14 3.19
N LEU A 51 10.87 3.56 3.16
CA LEU A 51 9.96 3.48 4.32
C LEU A 51 9.31 2.11 4.46
N ILE A 52 9.11 1.41 3.33
CA ILE A 52 8.50 0.07 3.29
C ILE A 52 9.22 -0.80 2.26
N ILE A 53 9.09 -2.11 2.41
CA ILE A 53 9.55 -3.08 1.43
C ILE A 53 8.32 -3.69 0.77
N LEU A 54 8.13 -3.44 -0.52
CA LEU A 54 7.09 -4.11 -1.29
C LEU A 54 7.65 -5.45 -1.79
N GLY A 55 7.16 -6.55 -1.25
CA GLY A 55 7.46 -7.88 -1.79
C GLY A 55 6.89 -7.97 -3.21
N LYS A 56 7.72 -7.78 -4.23
CA LYS A 56 7.31 -7.85 -5.64
C LYS A 56 7.01 -9.30 -6.03
N SER A 57 5.88 -9.83 -5.58
CA SER A 57 5.28 -11.02 -6.18
C SER A 57 4.59 -10.60 -7.49
N GLU A 58 5.40 -10.47 -8.54
CA GLU A 58 5.01 -10.66 -9.94
C GLU A 58 3.64 -10.10 -10.39
N GLN A 59 3.32 -8.84 -10.06
CA GLN A 59 2.12 -8.15 -10.59
C GLN A 59 2.49 -7.03 -11.55
N ARG A 60 3.48 -7.29 -12.40
CA ARG A 60 3.66 -6.57 -13.66
C ARG A 60 3.28 -7.45 -14.85
N SER A 61 2.03 -7.94 -14.87
CA SER A 61 1.34 -8.01 -16.16
C SER A 61 0.90 -6.60 -16.57
N ARG A 62 1.87 -5.69 -16.74
CA ARG A 62 1.79 -4.69 -17.80
C ARG A 62 2.46 -5.34 -19.00
N LYS A 63 1.79 -6.32 -19.60
CA LYS A 63 2.20 -6.86 -20.89
C LYS A 63 1.33 -6.20 -21.96
N ARG A 64 1.91 -5.13 -22.53
CA ARG A 64 1.51 -4.35 -23.71
C ARG A 64 0.21 -3.57 -23.63
#